data_AF-A0A8S1J2X0-F1
#
_entry.id   AF-A0A8S1J2X0-F1
#
_cell.length_a   1.000
_cell.length_b   1.000
_cell.length_c   1.000
_cell.angle_alpha   90.00
_cell.angle_beta   90.00
_cell.angle_gamma   90.00
#
_symmetry.space_group_name_H-M   'P 1'
#
loop_
_entity.id
_entity.type
_entity.pdbx_description
1 polymer ?
#
loop_
_entity_poly.entity_id
_entity_poly.type
_entity_poly.pdbx_seq_one_letter_code
_entity_poly.pdbx_strand_id
1 'polypeptide(L)'
;MGCTGKAAVWFFWFLNTVLSIGFAILAAVTLENVRELYNELDDLQDASSEARQFSLVGLMAGTVLGAILVIGYSVFTFLFLFCKWMSRGQMMGAGYSIMQTASIYTSAFLLLDALTLHASDKTVDISFNSDEENAYTATYLLAYVLVGTYIFMFFVFWWCKKAFTREAQLASEALSAKNSAQA
;
A
#
# COMPACT_ATOMS: atom_id res chain seq x y z
N MET A 1 12.32 -27.00 -7.18
CA MET A 1 12.53 -25.80 -6.34
C MET A 1 11.19 -25.12 -5.99
N GLY A 2 10.26 -25.83 -5.34
CA GLY A 2 8.86 -25.37 -5.19
C GLY A 2 8.45 -24.75 -3.84
N CYS A 3 9.27 -24.89 -2.78
CA CYS A 3 8.90 -24.41 -1.44
C CYS A 3 9.35 -22.95 -1.17
N THR A 4 10.49 -22.52 -1.71
CA THR A 4 11.11 -21.24 -1.34
C THR A 4 10.27 -20.02 -1.75
N GLY A 5 9.63 -20.04 -2.93
CA GLY A 5 8.82 -18.92 -3.41
C GLY A 5 7.51 -18.71 -2.65
N LYS A 6 6.92 -19.78 -2.08
CA LYS A 6 5.66 -19.66 -1.31
C LYS A 6 5.92 -19.03 0.05
N ALA A 7 6.96 -19.48 0.75
CA ALA A 7 7.36 -18.92 2.04
C ALA A 7 7.78 -17.44 1.91
N ALA A 8 8.53 -17.08 0.85
CA ALA A 8 8.92 -15.70 0.62
C ALA A 8 7.72 -14.77 0.42
N VAL A 9 6.73 -15.17 -0.39
CA VAL A 9 5.54 -14.34 -0.64
C VAL A 9 4.74 -14.10 0.65
N TRP A 10 4.57 -15.13 1.49
CA TRP A 10 3.90 -14.96 2.79
C TRP A 10 4.68 -14.08 3.76
N PHE A 11 6.01 -14.23 3.81
CA PHE A 11 6.87 -13.39 4.62
C PHE A 11 6.79 -11.91 4.19
N PHE A 12 6.89 -11.63 2.89
CA PHE A 12 6.79 -10.26 2.38
C PHE A 12 5.38 -9.67 2.57
N TRP A 13 4.33 -10.48 2.42
CA TRP A 13 2.97 -10.03 2.75
C TRP A 13 2.84 -9.67 4.23
N PHE A 14 3.37 -10.49 5.13
CA PHE A 14 3.32 -10.23 6.57
C PHE A 14 4.08 -8.95 6.93
N LEU A 15 5.31 -8.81 6.45
CA LEU A 15 6.12 -7.60 6.63
C LEU A 15 5.40 -6.36 6.10
N ASN A 16 4.85 -6.43 4.89
CA ASN A 16 4.06 -5.36 4.30
C ASN A 16 2.85 -5.02 5.17
N THR A 17 2.13 -6.01 5.69
CA THR A 17 0.97 -5.80 6.56
C THR A 17 1.34 -5.08 7.87
N VAL A 18 2.45 -5.45 8.51
CA VAL A 18 2.93 -4.77 9.72
C VAL A 18 3.27 -3.31 9.43
N LEU A 19 3.99 -3.04 8.34
CA LEU A 19 4.32 -1.67 7.91
C LEU A 19 3.05 -0.87 7.55
N SER A 20 2.09 -1.51 6.88
CA SER A 20 0.80 -0.92 6.52
C SER A 20 -0.01 -0.49 7.74
N ILE A 21 -0.05 -1.31 8.78
CA ILE A 21 -0.73 -0.98 10.04
C ILE A 21 -0.01 0.17 10.74
N GLY A 22 1.33 0.13 10.81
CA GLY A 22 2.13 1.22 11.37
C GLY A 22 1.87 2.55 10.65
N PHE A 23 1.81 2.52 9.33
CA PHE A 23 1.49 3.69 8.51
C PHE A 23 0.06 4.19 8.75
N ALA A 24 -0.92 3.29 8.83
CA ALA A 24 -2.31 3.69 9.11
C ALA A 24 -2.45 4.37 10.48
N ILE A 25 -1.75 3.88 11.51
CA ILE A 25 -1.74 4.51 12.84
C ILE A 25 -1.11 5.91 12.77
N LEU A 26 0.07 6.03 12.15
CA LEU A 26 0.75 7.32 12.03
C LEU A 26 -0.03 8.31 11.17
N ALA A 27 -0.63 7.85 10.06
CA ALA A 27 -1.49 8.66 9.22
C ALA A 27 -2.73 9.17 9.98
N ALA A 28 -3.30 8.37 10.88
CA ALA A 28 -4.41 8.82 11.73
C ALA A 28 -3.97 9.92 12.72
N VAL A 29 -2.82 9.76 13.37
CA VAL A 29 -2.26 10.79 14.26
C VAL A 29 -1.92 12.06 13.49
N THR A 30 -1.29 11.94 12.32
CA THR A 30 -1.01 13.09 11.44
C THR A 30 -2.30 13.79 11.01
N LEU A 31 -3.35 13.03 10.68
CA LEU A 31 -4.64 13.59 10.29
C LEU A 31 -5.30 14.37 11.44
N GLU A 32 -5.23 13.87 12.68
CA GLU A 32 -5.74 14.57 13.85
C GLU A 32 -5.00 15.92 14.04
N ASN A 33 -3.67 15.91 14.04
CA ASN A 33 -2.87 17.12 14.20
C ASN A 33 -3.17 18.16 13.10
N VAL A 34 -3.25 17.71 11.85
CA VAL A 34 -3.51 18.58 10.68
C VAL A 34 -4.92 19.16 10.73
N ARG A 35 -5.89 18.40 11.27
CA ARG A 35 -7.26 18.85 11.46
C ARG A 35 -7.37 19.91 12.55
N GLU A 36 -6.63 19.75 13.66
CA GLU A 36 -6.57 20.77 14.71
C GLU A 36 -6.04 22.10 14.15
N LEU A 37 -4.93 22.05 13.41
CA LEU A 37 -4.36 23.19 12.69
C LEU A 37 -5.32 23.82 11.69
N TYR A 38 -6.06 23.00 10.94
CA TYR A 38 -7.05 23.50 9.99
C TYR A 38 -8.14 24.34 10.71
N ASN A 39 -8.64 23.86 11.85
CA ASN A 39 -9.65 24.58 12.62
C ASN A 39 -9.10 25.89 13.19
N GLU A 40 -7.87 25.88 13.71
CA GLU A 40 -7.22 27.10 14.22
C GLU A 40 -7.02 28.16 13.13
N LEU A 41 -6.68 27.76 11.90
CA LEU A 41 -6.54 28.69 10.78
C LEU A 41 -7.89 29.23 10.27
N ASP A 42 -8.98 28.47 10.40
CA ASP A 42 -10.33 28.91 10.03
C ASP A 42 -10.85 30.03 10.94
N ASP A 43 -10.48 29.97 12.22
CA ASP A 43 -10.84 31.00 13.20
C ASP A 43 -10.15 32.36 12.96
N LEU A 44 -9.03 32.39 12.22
CA LEU A 44 -8.22 33.60 12.01
C LEU A 44 -8.65 34.46 10.80
N GLN A 45 -9.49 33.97 9.87
CA GLN A 45 -10.09 34.72 8.74
C GLN A 45 -9.17 35.69 7.95
N ASP A 46 -7.89 35.36 7.76
CA ASP A 46 -6.94 36.19 6.99
C ASP A 46 -6.78 35.73 5.53
N ALA A 47 -6.57 36.63 4.57
CA ALA A 47 -6.44 36.24 3.14
C ALA A 47 -5.23 35.32 2.82
N SER A 48 -4.21 35.29 3.69
CA SER A 48 -3.12 34.30 3.62
C SER A 48 -3.50 32.92 4.18
N SER A 49 -4.63 32.81 4.89
CA SER A 49 -5.15 31.56 5.43
C SER A 49 -5.75 30.67 4.32
N GLU A 50 -6.39 31.23 3.29
CA GLU A 50 -7.03 30.43 2.23
C GLU A 50 -6.04 29.50 1.49
N ALA A 51 -4.86 30.01 1.12
CA ALA A 51 -3.84 29.20 0.45
C ALA A 51 -3.27 28.10 1.36
N ARG A 52 -3.14 28.38 2.67
CA ARG A 52 -2.69 27.40 3.68
C ARG A 52 -3.77 26.36 3.96
N GLN A 53 -5.02 26.78 4.08
CA GLN A 53 -6.18 25.90 4.24
C GLN A 53 -6.30 24.93 3.07
N PHE A 54 -6.16 25.41 1.83
CA PHE A 54 -6.18 24.54 0.66
C PHE A 54 -5.07 23.48 0.69
N SER A 55 -3.86 23.87 1.11
CA SER A 55 -2.73 22.94 1.29
C SER A 55 -3.02 21.90 2.38
N LEU A 56 -3.58 22.31 3.53
CA LEU A 56 -3.99 21.42 4.62
C LEU A 56 -5.08 20.43 4.18
N VAL A 57 -6.07 20.87 3.40
CA VAL A 57 -7.09 19.99 2.83
C VAL A 57 -6.48 18.94 1.90
N GLY A 58 -5.55 19.35 1.03
CA GLY A 58 -4.80 18.43 0.17
C GLY A 58 -4.02 17.38 0.99
N LEU A 59 -3.46 17.80 2.12
CA LEU A 59 -2.71 16.94 3.02
C LEU A 59 -3.59 15.94 3.79
N MET A 60 -4.73 16.38 4.29
CA MET A 60 -5.75 15.50 4.89
C MET A 60 -6.25 14.48 3.86
N ALA A 61 -6.52 14.91 2.62
CA ALA A 61 -6.96 14.00 1.57
C ALA A 61 -5.87 12.98 1.20
N GLY A 62 -4.60 13.41 1.11
CA GLY A 62 -3.45 12.55 0.86
C GLY A 62 -3.30 11.46 1.91
N THR A 63 -3.23 11.84 3.18
CA THR A 63 -3.09 10.90 4.31
C THR A 63 -4.22 9.87 4.38
N VAL A 64 -5.47 10.30 4.19
CA VAL A 64 -6.63 9.39 4.16
C VAL A 64 -6.55 8.43 2.97
N LEU A 65 -6.26 8.94 1.78
CA LEU A 65 -6.14 8.11 0.57
C LEU A 65 -4.98 7.13 0.69
N GLY A 66 -3.83 7.57 1.20
CA GLY A 66 -2.66 6.73 1.48
C GLY A 66 -3.03 5.59 2.42
N ALA A 67 -3.70 5.87 3.55
CA ALA A 67 -4.11 4.85 4.50
C ALA A 67 -5.09 3.83 3.88
N ILE A 68 -6.07 4.31 3.11
CA ILE A 68 -7.02 3.44 2.39
C ILE A 68 -6.30 2.55 1.38
N LEU A 69 -5.35 3.08 0.60
CA LEU A 69 -4.60 2.33 -0.39
C LEU A 69 -3.75 1.23 0.24
N VAL A 70 -3.07 1.55 1.34
CA VAL A 70 -2.15 0.67 2.06
C VAL A 70 -2.91 -0.48 2.75
N ILE A 71 -4.03 -0.18 3.43
CA ILE A 71 -4.91 -1.20 4.02
C ILE A 71 -5.61 -2.01 2.93
N GLY A 72 -6.17 -1.33 1.93
CA GLY A 72 -6.89 -1.95 0.81
C GLY A 72 -6.01 -2.93 0.05
N TYR A 73 -4.77 -2.57 -0.24
CA TYR A 73 -3.79 -3.46 -0.85
C TYR A 73 -3.47 -4.66 0.06
N SER A 74 -3.30 -4.46 1.37
CA SER A 74 -2.99 -5.53 2.32
C SER A 74 -4.13 -6.56 2.43
N VAL A 75 -5.38 -6.09 2.47
CA VAL A 75 -6.59 -6.95 2.45
C VAL A 75 -6.72 -7.66 1.10
N PHE A 76 -6.57 -6.93 -0.01
CA PHE A 76 -6.63 -7.47 -1.36
C PHE A 76 -5.62 -8.60 -1.57
N THR A 77 -4.37 -8.37 -1.18
CA THR A 77 -3.30 -9.37 -1.28
C THR A 77 -3.53 -10.56 -0.35
N PHE A 78 -4.05 -10.33 0.87
CA PHE A 78 -4.44 -11.40 1.78
C PHE A 78 -5.50 -12.31 1.17
N LEU A 79 -6.60 -11.75 0.65
CA LEU A 79 -7.66 -12.51 0.01
C LEU A 79 -7.13 -13.36 -1.15
N PHE A 80 -6.24 -12.79 -1.98
CA PHE A 80 -5.60 -13.54 -3.06
C PHE A 80 -4.72 -14.69 -2.56
N LEU A 81 -3.89 -14.45 -1.54
CA LEU A 81 -3.02 -15.49 -0.96
C LEU A 81 -3.82 -16.58 -0.26
N PHE A 82 -4.90 -16.21 0.43
CA PHE A 82 -5.81 -17.13 1.09
C PHE A 82 -6.60 -17.98 0.07
N CYS A 83 -7.17 -17.36 -0.96
CA CYS A 83 -7.81 -18.08 -2.07
C CYS A 83 -6.82 -19.02 -2.76
N LYS A 84 -5.55 -18.63 -2.90
CA LYS A 84 -4.51 -19.52 -3.44
C LYS A 84 -4.20 -20.69 -2.51
N TRP A 85 -4.20 -20.47 -1.20
CA TRP A 85 -3.96 -21.53 -0.22
C TRP A 85 -5.10 -22.57 -0.22
N MET A 86 -6.35 -22.12 -0.40
CA MET A 86 -7.55 -22.97 -0.42
C MET A 86 -7.83 -23.61 -1.78
N SER A 87 -7.63 -22.90 -2.89
CA SER A 87 -7.88 -23.41 -4.23
C SER A 87 -6.65 -24.13 -4.77
N ARG A 88 -6.78 -25.43 -5.04
CA ARG A 88 -5.71 -26.28 -5.64
C ARG A 88 -5.41 -25.92 -7.12
N GLY A 89 -5.23 -24.64 -7.44
CA GLY A 89 -4.54 -24.20 -8.66
C GLY A 89 -5.34 -23.54 -9.77
N GLN A 90 -6.65 -23.32 -9.64
CA GLN A 90 -7.47 -22.82 -10.75
C GLN A 90 -7.38 -21.30 -11.02
N MET A 91 -6.94 -20.47 -10.07
CA MET A 91 -6.87 -19.00 -10.25
C MET A 91 -5.44 -18.42 -10.36
N MET A 92 -4.45 -19.25 -10.70
CA MET A 92 -3.03 -18.92 -10.48
C MET A 92 -2.37 -17.97 -11.50
N GLY A 93 -2.89 -17.75 -12.70
CA GLY A 93 -2.20 -16.91 -13.71
C GLY A 93 -2.55 -15.42 -13.62
N ALA A 94 -3.84 -15.12 -13.69
CA ALA A 94 -4.35 -13.74 -13.73
C ALA A 94 -4.13 -13.01 -12.40
N GLY A 95 -4.29 -13.69 -11.26
CA GLY A 95 -4.15 -13.09 -9.93
C GLY A 95 -2.80 -12.43 -9.68
N TYR A 96 -1.70 -13.07 -10.11
CA TYR A 96 -0.36 -12.50 -9.95
C TYR A 96 -0.14 -11.23 -10.78
N SER A 97 -0.69 -11.17 -12.00
CA SER A 97 -0.58 -9.98 -12.83
C SER A 97 -1.38 -8.83 -12.22
N ILE A 98 -2.54 -9.11 -11.63
CA ILE A 98 -3.34 -8.10 -10.91
C ILE A 98 -2.59 -7.62 -9.67
N MET A 99 -2.03 -8.52 -8.85
CA MET A 99 -1.22 -8.15 -7.68
C MET A 99 0.02 -7.33 -8.08
N GLN A 100 0.66 -7.69 -9.18
CA GLN A 100 1.81 -6.96 -9.71
C GLN A 100 1.43 -5.53 -10.12
N THR A 101 0.35 -5.38 -10.89
CA THR A 101 -0.18 -4.08 -11.30
C THR A 101 -0.61 -3.24 -10.10
N ALA A 102 -1.33 -3.85 -9.15
CA ALA A 102 -1.71 -3.19 -7.90
C ALA A 102 -0.49 -2.70 -7.12
N SER A 103 0.60 -3.47 -7.09
CA SER A 103 1.84 -3.06 -6.40
C SER A 103 2.45 -1.79 -7.01
N ILE A 104 2.47 -1.69 -8.35
CA ILE A 104 2.94 -0.48 -9.05
C ILE A 104 2.03 0.69 -8.70
N TYR A 105 0.71 0.55 -8.87
CA TYR A 105 -0.20 1.67 -8.63
C TYR A 105 -0.15 2.14 -7.17
N THR A 106 -0.19 1.22 -6.21
CA THR A 106 -0.06 1.56 -4.78
C THR A 106 1.29 2.26 -4.52
N SER A 107 2.40 1.80 -5.12
CA SER A 107 3.69 2.47 -4.97
C SER A 107 3.72 3.87 -5.58
N ALA A 108 3.07 4.08 -6.73
CA ALA A 108 3.04 5.38 -7.39
C ALA A 108 2.19 6.39 -6.62
N PHE A 109 0.99 6.00 -6.18
CA PHE A 109 0.13 6.85 -5.37
C PHE A 109 0.74 7.16 -4.01
N LEU A 110 1.35 6.17 -3.35
CA LEU A 110 2.00 6.39 -2.07
C LEU A 110 3.28 7.24 -2.19
N LEU A 111 3.98 7.16 -3.32
CA LEU A 111 5.11 8.07 -3.61
C LEU A 111 4.62 9.51 -3.80
N LEU A 112 3.51 9.71 -4.51
CA LEU A 112 2.90 11.05 -4.66
C LEU A 112 2.45 11.59 -3.30
N ASP A 113 1.87 10.75 -2.44
CA ASP A 113 1.49 11.11 -1.08
C ASP A 113 2.73 11.50 -0.24
N ALA A 114 3.77 10.67 -0.23
CA ALA A 114 5.03 10.93 0.47
C ALA A 114 5.72 12.23 0.01
N LEU A 115 5.71 12.50 -1.30
CA LEU A 115 6.24 13.73 -1.86
C LEU A 115 5.40 14.95 -1.47
N THR A 116 4.07 14.80 -1.43
CA THR A 116 3.15 15.87 -1.01
C THR A 116 3.38 16.21 0.46
N LEU A 117 3.43 15.21 1.34
CA LEU A 117 3.75 15.39 2.76
C LEU A 117 5.13 16.05 2.96
N HIS A 118 6.15 15.56 2.27
CA HIS A 118 7.49 16.13 2.39
C HIS A 118 7.57 17.57 1.81
N ALA A 119 6.83 17.89 0.75
CA ALA A 119 6.79 19.25 0.22
C ALA A 119 6.03 20.21 1.13
N SER A 120 4.94 19.75 1.76
CA SER A 120 4.17 20.55 2.72
C SER A 120 4.98 20.92 3.96
N ASP A 121 5.86 20.04 4.44
CA ASP A 121 6.83 20.33 5.52
C ASP A 121 7.69 21.57 5.22
N LYS A 122 8.07 21.73 3.95
CA LYS A 122 8.98 22.80 3.50
C LYS A 122 8.26 24.10 3.17
N THR A 123 6.94 24.07 2.97
CA THR A 123 6.19 25.16 2.34
C THR A 123 5.15 25.78 3.25
N VAL A 124 4.58 25.02 4.18
CA VAL A 124 3.66 25.54 5.18
C VAL A 124 4.47 25.74 6.46
N ASP A 125 4.84 26.99 6.72
CA ASP A 125 5.54 27.43 7.94
C ASP A 125 4.55 27.34 9.12
N ILE A 126 4.22 26.09 9.48
CA ILE A 126 3.34 25.70 10.57
C ILE A 126 4.25 25.36 11.74
N SER A 127 4.10 26.09 12.84
CA SER A 127 4.79 25.77 14.09
C SER A 127 4.14 24.53 14.73
N PHE A 128 4.46 23.34 14.22
CA PHE A 128 4.14 22.10 14.91
C PHE A 128 4.89 22.05 16.24
N ASN A 129 4.27 21.46 17.26
CA ASN A 129 5.04 21.04 18.44
C ASN A 129 6.01 19.91 18.05
N SER A 130 7.09 19.72 18.82
CA SER A 130 8.12 18.73 18.50
C SER A 130 7.58 17.30 18.33
N ASP A 131 6.51 16.95 19.03
CA ASP A 131 5.90 15.61 18.95
C ASP A 131 5.04 15.46 17.68
N GLU A 132 4.39 16.53 17.24
CA GLU A 132 3.59 16.56 16.01
C GLU A 132 4.50 16.51 14.77
N GLU A 133 5.62 17.24 14.79
CA GLU A 133 6.65 17.22 13.75
C GLU A 133 7.27 15.82 13.60
N ASN A 134 7.52 15.15 14.74
CA ASN A 134 8.02 13.77 14.75
C ASN A 134 7.01 12.79 14.13
N ALA A 135 5.72 12.91 14.48
CA ALA A 135 4.67 12.06 13.91
C ALA A 135 4.53 12.30 12.40
N TYR A 136 4.53 13.56 11.98
CA TYR A 136 4.46 13.97 10.58
C TYR A 136 5.65 13.43 9.77
N THR A 137 6.86 13.57 10.32
CA THR A 137 8.10 13.06 9.72
C THR A 137 8.11 11.55 9.62
N ALA A 138 7.68 10.87 10.67
CA ALA A 138 7.56 9.42 10.68
C ALA A 138 6.56 8.94 9.62
N THR A 139 5.44 9.65 9.39
CA THR A 139 4.44 9.30 8.39
C THR A 139 5.01 9.31 6.97
N TYR A 140 5.65 10.39 6.53
CA TYR A 140 6.19 10.43 5.17
C TYR A 140 7.41 9.53 4.99
N LEU A 141 8.25 9.34 6.02
CA LEU A 141 9.37 8.40 5.96
C LEU A 141 8.88 6.97 5.82
N LEU A 142 7.85 6.59 6.60
CA LEU A 142 7.25 5.27 6.50
C LEU A 142 6.54 5.07 5.15
N ALA A 143 5.96 6.12 4.57
CA ALA A 143 5.44 6.09 3.21
C ALA A 143 6.54 5.74 2.18
N TYR A 144 7.73 6.36 2.26
CA TYR A 144 8.87 5.99 1.39
C TYR A 144 9.32 4.54 1.59
N VAL A 145 9.36 4.06 2.83
CA VAL A 145 9.70 2.65 3.14
C VAL A 145 8.67 1.69 2.52
N LEU A 146 7.38 2.02 2.61
CA LEU A 146 6.30 1.25 1.99
C LEU A 146 6.39 1.27 0.46
N VAL A 147 6.71 2.42 -0.16
CA VAL A 147 6.99 2.50 -1.62
C VAL A 147 8.08 1.52 -2.01
N GLY A 148 9.20 1.52 -1.28
CA GLY A 148 10.30 0.56 -1.49
C GLY A 148 9.84 -0.89 -1.34
N THR A 149 9.00 -1.16 -0.34
CA THR A 149 8.43 -2.50 -0.09
C THR A 149 7.53 -2.96 -1.24
N TYR A 150 6.64 -2.10 -1.75
CA TYR A 150 5.76 -2.43 -2.88
C TYR A 150 6.53 -2.65 -4.19
N ILE A 151 7.54 -1.81 -4.47
CA ILE A 151 8.44 -1.99 -5.62
C ILE A 151 9.20 -3.31 -5.48
N PHE A 152 9.68 -3.63 -4.29
CA PHE A 152 10.35 -4.90 -4.04
C PHE A 152 9.40 -6.09 -4.23
N MET A 153 8.17 -6.02 -3.72
CA MET A 153 7.14 -7.04 -3.94
C MET A 153 6.81 -7.23 -5.42
N PHE A 154 6.76 -6.14 -6.21
CA PHE A 154 6.62 -6.21 -7.66
C PHE A 154 7.72 -7.08 -8.29
N PHE A 155 8.97 -6.88 -7.90
CA PHE A 155 10.08 -7.70 -8.41
C PHE A 155 9.99 -9.16 -7.95
N VAL A 156 9.60 -9.41 -6.69
CA VAL A 156 9.33 -10.78 -6.21
C VAL A 156 8.26 -11.46 -7.05
N PHE A 157 7.14 -10.79 -7.34
CA PHE A 157 6.09 -11.33 -8.20
C PHE A 157 6.57 -11.55 -9.63
N TRP A 158 7.36 -10.62 -10.18
CA TRP A 158 7.96 -10.77 -11.50
C TRP A 158 8.87 -12.01 -11.60
N TRP A 159 9.76 -12.19 -10.63
CA TRP A 159 10.64 -13.36 -10.57
C TRP A 159 9.87 -14.67 -10.40
N CYS A 160 8.84 -14.66 -9.55
CA CYS A 160 8.04 -15.87 -9.31
C CYS A 160 7.01 -16.15 -10.41
N LYS A 161 6.72 -15.20 -11.32
CA LYS A 161 5.73 -15.35 -12.40
C LYS A 161 5.95 -16.63 -13.21
N LYS A 162 7.18 -16.91 -13.64
CA LYS A 162 7.51 -18.11 -14.43
C LYS A 162 7.21 -19.42 -13.68
N ALA A 163 7.50 -19.47 -12.39
CA ALA A 163 7.23 -20.65 -11.57
C ALA A 163 5.71 -20.88 -11.43
N PHE A 164 4.94 -19.81 -11.22
CA PHE A 164 3.49 -19.91 -11.04
C PHE A 164 2.72 -20.18 -12.32
N THR A 165 3.13 -19.61 -13.47
CA THR A 165 2.50 -19.92 -14.76
C THR A 165 2.62 -21.41 -15.10
N ARG A 166 3.77 -22.02 -14.79
CA ARG A 166 3.99 -23.45 -15.01
C ARG A 166 3.14 -24.32 -14.08
N GLU A 167 3.01 -23.96 -12.81
CA GLU A 167 2.10 -24.66 -11.88
C GLU A 167 0.63 -24.58 -12.33
N ALA A 168 0.20 -23.43 -12.84
CA ALA A 168 -1.16 -23.23 -13.34
C ALA A 168 -1.46 -24.09 -14.58
N GLN A 169 -0.53 -24.18 -15.52
CA GLN A 169 -0.66 -25.02 -16.71
C GLN A 169 -0.79 -26.50 -16.34
N LEU A 170 0.09 -27.01 -15.47
CA LEU A 170 0.05 -28.40 -15.01
C LEU A 170 -1.27 -28.74 -14.27
N ALA A 171 -1.78 -27.82 -13.45
CA ALA A 171 -3.05 -28.02 -12.76
C ALA A 171 -4.24 -28.06 -13.74
N SER A 172 -4.23 -27.23 -14.78
CA SER A 172 -5.25 -27.22 -15.84
C SER A 172 -5.22 -28.51 -16.67
N GLU A 173 -4.03 -28.98 -17.05
CA GLU A 173 -3.84 -30.25 -17.78
C GLU A 173 -4.33 -31.44 -16.95
N ALA A 174 -4.00 -31.49 -15.66
CA ALA A 174 -4.46 -32.54 -14.75
C ALA A 174 -6.00 -32.56 -14.60
N LEU A 175 -6.65 -31.38 -14.57
CA LEU A 175 -8.10 -31.27 -14.51
C LEU A 175 -8.75 -31.74 -15.83
N SER A 176 -8.19 -31.32 -16.97
CA SER A 176 -8.67 -31.74 -18.29
C SER A 176 -8.56 -33.24 -18.48
N ALA A 177 -7.44 -33.84 -18.09
CA ALA A 177 -7.22 -35.28 -18.13
C ALA A 177 -8.17 -36.05 -17.19
N LYS A 178 -8.49 -35.49 -16.02
CA LYS A 178 -9.47 -36.10 -15.11
C LYS A 178 -10.87 -36.09 -15.72
N ASN A 179 -11.27 -34.97 -16.34
CA ASN A 179 -12.59 -34.84 -16.95
C ASN A 179 -12.75 -35.75 -18.18
N SER A 180 -11.69 -35.94 -18.98
CA SER A 180 -11.73 -36.86 -20.12
C SER A 180 -11.74 -38.33 -19.72
N ALA A 181 -11.22 -38.69 -18.53
CA ALA A 181 -11.29 -40.05 -18.00
C ALA A 181 -12.65 -40.40 -17.37
N GLN A 182 -13.53 -39.40 -17.15
CA GLN A 182 -14.86 -39.57 -16.56
C GLN A 182 -16.00 -39.48 -17.59
N ALA A 183 -15.68 -39.13 -18.85
CA ALA A 183 -16.61 -39.06 -19.98
C ALA A 183 -16.51 -40.33 -20.83
#